data_AF-A0A2E0VVZ3-F1
#
_entry.id   AF-A0A2E0VVZ3-F1
#
_cell.length_a   1.000
_cell.length_b   1.000
_cell.length_c   1.000
_cell.angle_alpha   90.00
_cell.angle_beta   90.00
_cell.angle_gamma   90.00
#
_symmetry.space_group_name_H-M   'P 1'
#
loop_
_entity.id
_entity.type
_entity.pdbx_description
1 polymer ?
#
loop_
_entity_poly.entity_id
_entity_poly.type
_entity_poly.pdbx_seq_one_letter_code
_entity_poly.pdbx_strand_id
1 'polypeptide(L)'
;MKRSTFSLMLACLFVVQGLIAQQIEQVQRSLITKRTATWCPNCGSWGWTFFHDLIQENEQSCVFMAAHYSGALETGVAADLTNNFGGSYQPEFFFDEVKYPVTPFTLDTYRPVFKALADSAYTAAPLANCGFTPVYENGAIQVNAKIRFFQPADGEFYFGVYLVEDHVMAYQSGQGSDADHRYVLQAPFTNESFGELLASGSVAANEEFTKSYSLSIGDPSGYDYHIVGVIWKKEGSKYHLVNTWSTDTFGDPTATREIPGLTTFSLTPNLTSGNTLLKLRLESSLEDATVEIMNLQGVVVEKVFDGFLSSGVHHFNLNLDQLPKGQYLVKLAGNKGIKVQRLVVQ
;
A
#
# COMPACT_ATOMS: atom_id res chain seq x y z
N MET A 1 24.76 60.12 -22.75
CA MET A 1 23.86 59.13 -23.36
C MET A 1 24.21 57.75 -22.82
N LYS A 2 23.32 57.16 -22.03
CA LYS A 2 23.47 55.86 -21.39
C LYS A 2 23.34 54.74 -22.43
N ARG A 3 24.24 53.77 -22.44
CA ARG A 3 24.04 52.48 -23.10
C ARG A 3 24.32 51.36 -22.10
N SER A 4 23.23 50.82 -21.58
CA SER A 4 23.18 49.63 -20.74
C SER A 4 23.31 48.40 -21.67
N THR A 5 24.34 47.60 -21.48
CA THR A 5 24.46 46.25 -22.06
C THR A 5 23.92 45.27 -21.04
N PHE A 6 22.74 44.72 -21.32
CA PHE A 6 22.08 43.69 -20.54
C PHE A 6 22.62 42.32 -20.99
N SER A 7 23.48 41.70 -20.18
CA SER A 7 23.93 40.32 -20.41
C SER A 7 22.78 39.36 -20.07
N LEU A 8 22.29 38.67 -21.10
CA LEU A 8 21.24 37.66 -20.99
C LEU A 8 21.84 36.37 -20.39
N MET A 9 21.55 36.14 -19.11
CA MET A 9 21.91 34.92 -18.39
C MET A 9 20.94 33.81 -18.81
N LEU A 10 21.43 32.84 -19.58
CA LEU A 10 20.68 31.67 -20.04
C LEU A 10 20.50 30.70 -18.85
N ALA A 11 19.36 30.78 -18.17
CA ALA A 11 18.99 29.82 -17.15
C ALA A 11 18.46 28.53 -17.82
N CYS A 12 19.30 27.49 -17.85
CA CYS A 12 18.85 26.12 -18.11
C CYS A 12 17.98 25.65 -16.94
N LEU A 13 16.67 25.88 -17.01
CA LEU A 13 15.69 25.16 -16.20
C LEU A 13 15.61 23.71 -16.72
N PHE A 14 16.34 22.81 -16.10
CA PHE A 14 15.99 21.39 -16.12
C PHE A 14 14.73 21.22 -15.26
N VAL A 15 13.57 21.18 -15.92
CA VAL A 15 12.33 20.73 -15.29
C VAL A 15 12.39 19.20 -15.22
N VAL A 16 12.85 18.67 -14.09
CA VAL A 16 12.66 17.26 -13.74
C VAL A 16 11.18 17.09 -13.39
N GLN A 17 10.37 16.68 -14.36
CA GLN A 17 8.97 16.31 -14.10
C GLN A 17 8.94 14.92 -13.45
N GLY A 18 8.23 14.85 -12.33
CA GLY A 18 8.21 13.75 -11.39
C GLY A 18 7.73 12.44 -11.98
N LEU A 19 8.62 11.45 -11.95
CA LEU A 19 8.22 10.11 -11.58
C LEU A 19 7.98 10.16 -10.07
N ILE A 20 6.73 10.11 -9.61
CA ILE A 20 6.48 9.64 -8.24
C ILE A 20 6.71 8.13 -8.29
N ALA A 21 7.97 7.72 -8.42
CA ALA A 21 8.38 6.44 -7.90
C ALA A 21 8.18 6.58 -6.39
N GLN A 22 7.14 5.95 -5.86
CA GLN A 22 6.93 5.84 -4.42
C GLN A 22 8.22 5.26 -3.84
N GLN A 23 9.04 6.12 -3.23
CA GLN A 23 10.36 5.74 -2.75
C GLN A 23 10.14 4.82 -1.55
N ILE A 24 10.62 3.58 -1.65
CA ILE A 24 10.63 2.67 -0.51
C ILE A 24 11.56 3.28 0.53
N GLU A 25 11.05 3.49 1.73
CA GLU A 25 11.84 4.08 2.81
C GLU A 25 12.93 3.09 3.25
N GLN A 26 14.11 3.63 3.56
CA GLN A 26 15.24 2.85 4.05
C GLN A 26 15.22 2.86 5.59
N VAL A 27 14.14 2.33 6.17
CA VAL A 27 13.92 2.23 7.62
C VAL A 27 13.71 0.76 8.00
N GLN A 28 14.29 0.34 9.11
CA GLN A 28 14.03 -0.96 9.72
C GLN A 28 12.93 -0.79 10.78
N ARG A 29 11.83 -1.52 10.64
CA ARG A 29 10.80 -1.63 11.68
C ARG A 29 10.74 -3.05 12.21
N SER A 30 10.27 -3.15 13.44
CA SER A 30 10.03 -4.41 14.13
C SER A 30 8.56 -4.76 14.15
N LEU A 31 8.25 -6.03 14.41
CA LEU A 31 6.90 -6.53 14.58
C LEU A 31 6.67 -6.91 16.03
N ILE A 32 5.72 -6.27 16.71
CA ILE A 32 5.28 -6.68 18.04
C ILE A 32 4.01 -7.51 17.90
N THR A 33 4.08 -8.78 18.29
CA THR A 33 2.93 -9.69 18.23
C THR A 33 2.46 -10.09 19.63
N LYS A 34 1.16 -9.97 19.89
CA LYS A 34 0.49 -10.58 21.05
C LYS A 34 -0.28 -11.81 20.60
N ARG A 35 0.11 -13.00 21.07
CA ARG A 35 -0.74 -14.19 20.97
C ARG A 35 -1.85 -14.10 22.03
N THR A 36 -3.11 -14.18 21.63
CA THR A 36 -4.26 -13.90 22.51
C THR A 36 -5.48 -14.78 22.21
N ALA A 37 -6.52 -14.66 23.04
CA ALA A 37 -7.83 -15.27 22.83
C ALA A 37 -8.92 -14.48 23.58
N THR A 38 -10.14 -14.41 23.01
CA THR A 38 -11.25 -13.64 23.62
C THR A 38 -11.71 -14.21 24.95
N TRP A 39 -11.64 -15.54 25.15
CA TRP A 39 -12.04 -16.19 26.40
C TRP A 39 -10.99 -16.10 27.52
N CYS A 40 -9.77 -15.63 27.22
CA CYS A 40 -8.63 -15.70 28.13
C CYS A 40 -8.61 -14.52 29.14
N PRO A 41 -8.78 -14.75 30.46
CA PRO A 41 -8.85 -13.66 31.44
C PRO A 41 -7.53 -12.88 31.59
N ASN A 42 -6.40 -13.56 31.47
CA ASN A 42 -5.08 -12.92 31.52
C ASN A 42 -4.84 -12.02 30.29
N CYS A 43 -5.40 -12.41 29.15
CA CYS A 43 -5.30 -11.67 27.89
C CYS A 43 -6.10 -10.37 27.92
N GLY A 44 -7.24 -10.37 28.62
CA GLY A 44 -8.11 -9.21 28.83
C GLY A 44 -7.86 -8.47 30.15
N SER A 45 -6.81 -8.79 30.90
CA SER A 45 -6.41 -8.03 32.10
C SER A 45 -5.02 -7.42 31.90
N TRP A 46 -3.99 -7.95 32.55
CA TRP A 46 -2.63 -7.41 32.44
C TRP A 46 -2.09 -7.46 31.01
N GLY A 47 -2.41 -8.51 30.24
CA GLY A 47 -1.97 -8.65 28.86
C GLY A 47 -2.70 -7.68 27.92
N TRP A 48 -3.83 -7.12 28.33
CA TRP A 48 -4.54 -6.08 27.60
C TRP A 48 -3.82 -4.75 27.75
N THR A 49 -3.59 -4.33 29.00
CA THR A 49 -2.88 -3.10 29.32
C THR A 49 -1.47 -3.09 28.74
N PHE A 50 -0.70 -4.17 28.93
CA PHE A 50 0.66 -4.25 28.42
C PHE A 50 0.74 -4.08 26.88
N PHE A 51 -0.21 -4.65 26.14
CA PHE A 51 -0.22 -4.49 24.68
C PHE A 51 -0.55 -3.07 24.23
N HIS A 52 -1.52 -2.42 24.89
CA HIS A 52 -1.85 -1.03 24.62
C HIS A 52 -0.68 -0.10 24.93
N ASP A 53 0.02 -0.35 26.03
CA ASP A 53 1.22 0.41 26.39
C ASP A 53 2.31 0.23 25.33
N LEU A 54 2.53 -1.00 24.84
CA LEU A 54 3.48 -1.25 23.75
C LEU A 54 3.10 -0.54 22.45
N ILE A 55 1.82 -0.50 22.09
CA ILE A 55 1.33 0.25 20.93
C ILE A 55 1.67 1.74 21.10
N GLN A 56 1.25 2.34 22.21
CA GLN A 56 1.43 3.76 22.46
C GLN A 56 2.91 4.17 22.47
N GLU A 57 3.78 3.33 23.02
CA GLU A 57 5.20 3.66 23.17
C GLU A 57 6.01 3.40 21.89
N ASN A 58 5.51 2.62 20.93
CA ASN A 58 6.30 2.13 19.79
C ASN A 58 5.64 2.33 18.41
N GLU A 59 4.56 3.10 18.31
CA GLU A 59 3.79 3.31 17.05
C GLU A 59 4.64 3.74 15.84
N GLN A 60 5.71 4.49 16.07
CA GLN A 60 6.57 4.97 15.00
C GLN A 60 7.55 3.88 14.49
N SER A 61 8.04 3.03 15.39
CA SER A 61 9.15 2.11 15.15
C SER A 61 8.72 0.65 14.98
N CYS A 62 7.48 0.32 15.32
CA CYS A 62 6.94 -1.03 15.25
C CYS A 62 5.62 -1.09 14.48
N VAL A 63 5.38 -2.26 13.90
CA VAL A 63 4.05 -2.70 13.45
C VAL A 63 3.50 -3.68 14.49
N PHE A 64 2.18 -3.74 14.66
CA PHE A 64 1.54 -4.52 15.70
C PHE A 64 0.56 -5.55 15.13
N MET A 65 0.48 -6.69 15.82
CA MET A 65 -0.54 -7.71 15.55
C MET A 65 -1.03 -8.35 16.86
N ALA A 66 -2.33 -8.30 17.11
CA ALA A 66 -3.02 -9.18 18.03
C ALA A 66 -3.42 -10.46 17.28
N ALA A 67 -2.59 -11.49 17.42
CA ALA A 67 -2.82 -12.80 16.84
C ALA A 67 -3.73 -13.62 17.77
N HIS A 68 -5.03 -13.58 17.49
CA HIS A 68 -6.01 -14.43 18.15
C HIS A 68 -5.82 -15.89 17.71
N TYR A 69 -5.08 -16.66 18.52
CA TYR A 69 -4.81 -18.08 18.26
C TYR A 69 -6.06 -18.95 18.44
N SER A 70 -6.98 -18.51 19.31
CA SER A 70 -8.24 -19.21 19.56
C SER A 70 -9.34 -18.25 19.99
N GLY A 71 -10.58 -18.71 19.96
CA GLY A 71 -11.75 -17.96 20.43
C GLY A 71 -12.48 -17.25 19.28
N ALA A 72 -13.32 -16.28 19.61
CA ALA A 72 -14.28 -15.72 18.66
C ALA A 72 -13.65 -14.91 17.51
N LEU A 73 -12.41 -14.46 17.67
CA LEU A 73 -11.65 -13.71 16.67
C LEU A 73 -10.51 -14.54 16.08
N GLU A 74 -10.56 -15.88 16.20
CA GLU A 74 -9.47 -16.73 15.71
C GLU A 74 -9.35 -16.73 14.19
N THR A 75 -8.10 -16.75 13.71
CA THR A 75 -7.79 -16.84 12.28
C THR A 75 -6.67 -17.84 12.04
N GLY A 76 -6.68 -18.52 10.89
CA GLY A 76 -5.65 -19.51 10.55
C GLY A 76 -4.25 -18.88 10.52
N VAL A 77 -4.13 -17.68 9.96
CA VAL A 77 -2.86 -16.94 9.89
C VAL A 77 -2.34 -16.53 11.28
N ALA A 78 -3.21 -16.19 12.23
CA ALA A 78 -2.80 -15.92 13.61
C ALA A 78 -2.23 -17.17 14.28
N ALA A 79 -2.81 -18.34 13.99
CA ALA A 79 -2.29 -19.60 14.49
C ALA A 79 -0.93 -19.94 13.88
N ASP A 80 -0.81 -19.86 12.55
CA ASP A 80 0.43 -20.18 11.84
C ASP A 80 1.59 -19.26 12.25
N LEU A 81 1.33 -17.95 12.31
CA LEU A 81 2.32 -16.94 12.67
C LEU A 81 2.88 -17.20 14.08
N THR A 82 1.98 -17.39 15.06
CA THR A 82 2.41 -17.57 16.44
C THR A 82 3.02 -18.96 16.69
N ASN A 83 2.60 -19.99 15.97
CA ASN A 83 3.25 -21.31 16.02
C ASN A 83 4.68 -21.26 15.45
N ASN A 84 4.91 -20.50 14.37
CA ASN A 84 6.24 -20.27 13.81
C ASN A 84 7.20 -19.58 14.81
N PHE A 85 6.65 -18.74 15.70
CA PHE A 85 7.40 -18.09 16.78
C PHE A 85 7.58 -18.97 18.03
N GLY A 86 7.03 -20.18 18.05
CA GLY A 86 7.08 -21.09 19.21
C GLY A 86 6.10 -20.70 20.31
N GLY A 87 4.96 -20.10 19.94
CA GLY A 87 3.85 -19.83 20.83
C GLY A 87 3.18 -21.12 21.30
N SER A 88 2.91 -21.20 22.60
CA SER A 88 2.30 -22.38 23.22
C SER A 88 1.23 -22.04 24.25
N TYR A 89 1.12 -20.78 24.65
CA TYR A 89 0.14 -20.30 25.63
C TYR A 89 -0.39 -18.92 25.24
N GLN A 90 -1.32 -18.39 26.03
CA GLN A 90 -1.77 -17.01 25.87
C GLN A 90 -2.09 -16.36 27.23
N PRO A 91 -1.78 -15.06 27.41
CA PRO A 91 -1.11 -14.22 26.44
C PRO A 91 0.40 -14.50 26.39
N GLU A 92 0.98 -14.43 25.19
CA GLU A 92 2.44 -14.44 24.97
C GLU A 92 2.80 -13.25 24.07
N PHE A 93 3.98 -12.66 24.29
CA PHE A 93 4.44 -11.46 23.59
C PHE A 93 5.74 -11.75 22.86
N PHE A 94 5.79 -11.32 21.61
CA PHE A 94 6.92 -11.51 20.72
C PHE A 94 7.39 -10.13 20.24
N PHE A 95 8.70 -9.93 20.27
CA PHE A 95 9.36 -8.87 19.53
C PHE A 95 10.05 -9.53 18.34
N ASP A 96 9.64 -9.16 17.14
CA ASP A 96 9.89 -9.90 15.91
C ASP A 96 9.46 -11.38 16.11
N GLU A 97 10.34 -12.36 15.91
CA GLU A 97 10.04 -13.77 16.19
C GLU A 97 10.41 -14.23 17.62
N VAL A 98 10.96 -13.35 18.47
CA VAL A 98 11.52 -13.72 19.77
C VAL A 98 10.47 -13.57 20.86
N LYS A 99 10.14 -14.69 21.53
CA LYS A 99 9.24 -14.71 22.68
C LYS A 99 9.92 -14.15 23.93
N TYR A 100 9.27 -13.19 24.60
CA TYR A 100 9.72 -12.66 25.89
C TYR A 100 8.86 -13.22 27.04
N PRO A 101 9.45 -13.51 28.22
CA PRO A 101 8.74 -14.09 29.36
C PRO A 101 7.98 -13.01 30.14
N VAL A 102 7.02 -12.38 29.46
CA VAL A 102 6.15 -11.36 30.04
C VAL A 102 5.08 -12.02 30.90
N THR A 103 4.96 -11.56 32.14
CA THR A 103 4.01 -12.00 33.15
C THR A 103 3.50 -10.78 33.92
N PRO A 104 2.45 -10.90 34.75
CA PRO A 104 2.00 -9.79 35.60
C PRO A 104 3.09 -9.17 36.49
N PHE A 105 4.16 -9.91 36.76
CA PHE A 105 5.26 -9.49 37.65
C PHE A 105 6.47 -8.92 36.90
N THR A 106 6.46 -8.98 35.56
CA THR A 106 7.61 -8.59 34.72
C THR A 106 7.25 -7.50 33.70
N LEU A 107 6.06 -6.90 33.80
CA LEU A 107 5.58 -5.86 32.87
C LEU A 107 6.55 -4.68 32.80
N ASP A 108 6.92 -4.11 33.95
CA ASP A 108 7.83 -2.95 34.01
C ASP A 108 9.28 -3.30 33.66
N THR A 109 9.62 -4.59 33.64
CA THR A 109 10.91 -5.06 33.14
C THR A 109 10.91 -5.10 31.61
N TYR A 110 9.86 -5.65 30.99
CA TYR A 110 9.88 -5.92 29.55
C TYR A 110 9.36 -4.78 28.68
N ARG A 111 8.52 -3.89 29.21
CA ARG A 111 8.09 -2.70 28.49
C ARG A 111 9.27 -1.82 27.99
N PRO A 112 10.22 -1.39 28.86
CA PRO A 112 11.38 -0.62 28.39
C PRO A 112 12.33 -1.45 27.52
N VAL A 113 12.35 -2.78 27.65
CA VAL A 113 13.14 -3.66 26.79
C VAL A 113 12.60 -3.63 25.36
N PHE A 114 11.28 -3.76 25.17
CA PHE A 114 10.66 -3.66 23.84
C PHE A 114 10.94 -2.29 23.21
N LYS A 115 10.82 -1.21 23.99
CA LYS A 115 11.16 0.14 23.53
C LYS A 115 12.60 0.27 23.07
N ALA A 116 13.55 -0.22 23.88
CA ALA A 116 14.97 -0.16 23.53
C ALA A 116 15.29 -0.99 22.27
N LEU A 117 14.66 -2.15 22.09
CA LEU A 117 14.82 -2.97 20.90
C LEU A 117 14.24 -2.28 19.67
N ALA A 118 13.04 -1.71 19.78
CA ALA A 118 12.39 -0.95 18.72
C ALA A 118 13.24 0.25 18.27
N ASP A 119 13.75 1.03 19.22
CA ASP A 119 14.62 2.18 18.94
C ASP A 119 15.94 1.76 18.28
N SER A 120 16.53 0.67 18.76
CA SER A 120 17.75 0.12 18.18
C SER A 120 17.51 -0.36 16.74
N ALA A 121 16.38 -1.05 16.49
CA ALA A 121 16.02 -1.49 15.15
C ALA A 121 15.80 -0.29 14.23
N TYR A 122 15.05 0.72 14.67
CA TYR A 122 14.68 1.89 13.87
C TYR A 122 15.88 2.74 13.39
N THR A 123 17.02 2.64 14.07
CA THR A 123 18.27 3.33 13.69
C THR A 123 19.21 2.46 12.86
N ALA A 124 18.93 1.16 12.72
CA ALA A 124 19.74 0.24 11.93
C ALA A 124 19.47 0.41 10.43
N ALA A 125 20.48 0.13 9.62
CA ALA A 125 20.33 0.06 8.17
C ALA A 125 19.55 -1.23 7.80
N PRO A 126 18.36 -1.13 7.17
CA PRO A 126 17.59 -2.31 6.82
C PRO A 126 18.29 -3.12 5.72
N LEU A 127 18.11 -4.45 5.76
CA LEU A 127 18.49 -5.35 4.66
C LEU A 127 17.60 -5.08 3.44
N ALA A 128 16.30 -5.04 3.67
CA ALA A 128 15.27 -4.80 2.67
C ALA A 128 14.08 -4.06 3.31
N ASN A 129 13.26 -3.41 2.51
CA ASN A 129 11.96 -2.89 2.95
C ASN A 129 10.96 -2.94 1.81
N CYS A 130 9.69 -2.75 2.14
CA CYS A 130 8.59 -2.65 1.19
C CYS A 130 7.83 -1.32 1.35
N GLY A 131 7.02 -1.00 0.35
CA GLY A 131 6.10 0.13 0.39
C GLY A 131 4.99 -0.03 -0.64
N PHE A 132 3.81 0.47 -0.30
CA PHE A 132 2.63 0.45 -1.17
C PHE A 132 1.62 1.49 -0.73
N THR A 133 0.66 1.79 -1.60
CA THR A 133 -0.60 2.44 -1.22
C THR A 133 -1.73 1.50 -1.62
N PRO A 134 -2.42 0.88 -0.64
CA PRO A 134 -3.58 0.05 -0.93
C PRO A 134 -4.68 0.87 -1.59
N VAL A 135 -5.47 0.24 -2.45
CA VAL A 135 -6.64 0.86 -3.08
C VAL A 135 -7.82 -0.06 -2.86
N TYR A 136 -8.94 0.48 -2.37
CA TYR A 136 -10.18 -0.26 -2.32
C TYR A 136 -10.99 0.01 -3.61
N GLU A 137 -11.28 -1.05 -4.35
CA GLU A 137 -12.03 -0.98 -5.60
C GLU A 137 -12.84 -2.26 -5.79
N ASN A 138 -14.12 -2.14 -6.15
CA ASN A 138 -15.00 -3.26 -6.49
C ASN A 138 -15.11 -4.35 -5.41
N GLY A 139 -15.22 -3.98 -4.13
CA GLY A 139 -15.39 -4.95 -3.04
C GLY A 139 -14.09 -5.62 -2.57
N ALA A 140 -12.94 -5.17 -3.08
CA ALA A 140 -11.65 -5.74 -2.75
C ALA A 140 -10.59 -4.66 -2.47
N ILE A 141 -9.68 -4.99 -1.56
CA ILE A 141 -8.45 -4.23 -1.35
C ILE A 141 -7.40 -4.74 -2.34
N GLN A 142 -6.81 -3.83 -3.10
CA GLN A 142 -5.75 -4.06 -4.06
C GLN A 142 -4.44 -3.50 -3.50
N VAL A 143 -3.38 -4.30 -3.53
CA VAL A 143 -2.05 -3.89 -3.05
C VAL A 143 -1.04 -4.13 -4.15
N ASN A 144 -0.39 -3.06 -4.62
CA ASN A 144 0.77 -3.15 -5.51
C ASN A 144 2.02 -2.80 -4.70
N ALA A 145 2.66 -3.81 -4.16
CA ALA A 145 3.84 -3.67 -3.32
C ALA A 145 5.10 -3.57 -4.15
N LYS A 146 5.95 -2.60 -3.81
CA LYS A 146 7.35 -2.57 -4.22
C LYS A 146 8.21 -2.99 -3.04
N ILE A 147 9.19 -3.84 -3.32
CA ILE A 147 10.15 -4.34 -2.34
C ILE A 147 11.54 -4.03 -2.87
N ARG A 148 12.44 -3.53 -2.01
CA ARG A 148 13.84 -3.26 -2.37
C ARG A 148 14.75 -3.85 -1.32
N PHE A 149 15.77 -4.56 -1.77
CA PHE A 149 16.92 -4.93 -0.95
C PHE A 149 17.94 -3.81 -1.03
N PHE A 150 18.31 -3.20 0.10
CA PHE A 150 19.29 -2.12 0.13
C PHE A 150 20.73 -2.65 0.24
N GLN A 151 20.88 -3.89 0.67
CA GLN A 151 22.14 -4.60 0.86
C GLN A 151 22.09 -5.95 0.13
N PRO A 152 23.23 -6.51 -0.29
CA PRO A 152 23.22 -7.82 -0.91
C PRO A 152 22.77 -8.88 0.11
N ALA A 153 22.00 -9.87 -0.35
CA ALA A 153 21.46 -10.93 0.48
C ALA A 153 21.61 -12.30 -0.21
N ASP A 154 21.52 -13.36 0.57
CA ASP A 154 21.43 -14.73 0.05
C ASP A 154 20.47 -15.54 0.92
N GLY A 155 19.60 -16.32 0.28
CA GLY A 155 18.63 -17.18 0.96
C GLY A 155 17.29 -17.27 0.23
N GLU A 156 16.29 -17.82 0.91
CA GLU A 156 14.92 -17.94 0.41
C GLU A 156 14.05 -16.88 1.10
N PHE A 157 13.63 -15.87 0.35
CA PHE A 157 12.86 -14.74 0.86
C PHE A 157 11.42 -14.81 0.37
N TYR A 158 10.48 -14.50 1.26
CA TYR A 158 9.04 -14.44 0.98
C TYR A 158 8.51 -13.06 1.31
N PHE A 159 7.41 -12.70 0.66
CA PHE A 159 6.68 -11.48 0.97
C PHE A 159 5.21 -11.81 1.26
N GLY A 160 4.79 -11.52 2.49
CA GLY A 160 3.40 -11.64 2.93
C GLY A 160 2.75 -10.27 3.04
N VAL A 161 1.47 -10.19 2.69
CA VAL A 161 0.62 -9.02 2.93
C VAL A 161 -0.58 -9.47 3.76
N TYR A 162 -0.93 -8.68 4.77
CA TYR A 162 -1.92 -9.02 5.78
C TYR A 162 -2.92 -7.89 5.97
N LEU A 163 -4.18 -8.28 6.15
CA LEU A 163 -5.23 -7.42 6.68
C LEU A 163 -5.17 -7.49 8.20
N VAL A 164 -4.94 -6.34 8.82
CA VAL A 164 -5.03 -6.13 10.26
C VAL A 164 -6.15 -5.13 10.51
N GLU A 165 -7.05 -5.44 11.43
CA GLU A 165 -8.19 -4.57 11.76
C GLU A 165 -7.98 -3.97 13.15
N ASP A 166 -7.97 -2.66 13.23
CA ASP A 166 -7.97 -1.93 14.49
C ASP A 166 -9.41 -1.66 14.95
N HIS A 167 -9.56 -1.40 16.24
CA HIS A 167 -10.84 -1.07 16.85
C HIS A 167 -11.98 -2.11 16.67
N VAL A 168 -11.64 -3.41 16.71
CA VAL A 168 -12.63 -4.50 16.63
C VAL A 168 -13.41 -4.59 17.93
N MET A 169 -14.69 -4.24 17.89
CA MET A 169 -15.59 -4.36 19.05
C MET A 169 -16.05 -5.81 19.23
N ALA A 170 -15.57 -6.47 20.29
CA ALA A 170 -15.91 -7.86 20.58
C ALA A 170 -15.84 -8.19 22.07
N TYR A 171 -16.35 -9.37 22.43
CA TYR A 171 -16.23 -9.86 23.79
C TYR A 171 -14.77 -10.22 24.13
N GLN A 172 -14.30 -9.75 25.29
CA GLN A 172 -13.06 -10.20 25.91
C GLN A 172 -13.27 -10.48 27.40
N SER A 173 -12.91 -11.69 27.84
CA SER A 173 -12.85 -12.04 29.25
C SER A 173 -11.89 -11.10 29.98
N GLY A 174 -12.39 -10.38 30.98
CA GLY A 174 -11.65 -9.35 31.72
C GLY A 174 -11.97 -7.91 31.29
N GLN A 175 -12.64 -7.71 30.15
CA GLN A 175 -13.05 -6.38 29.67
C GLN A 175 -14.58 -6.25 29.47
N GLY A 176 -15.26 -7.27 28.94
CA GLY A 176 -16.72 -7.25 28.70
C GLY A 176 -17.10 -7.59 27.26
N SER A 177 -18.37 -7.37 26.89
CA SER A 177 -18.94 -7.65 25.56
C SER A 177 -18.47 -6.71 24.46
N ASP A 178 -18.11 -5.49 24.84
CA ASP A 178 -17.81 -4.39 23.92
C ASP A 178 -16.36 -3.94 24.17
N ALA A 179 -15.44 -4.90 24.26
CA ALA A 179 -14.02 -4.60 24.37
C ALA A 179 -13.48 -4.13 23.02
N ASP A 180 -12.64 -3.09 23.06
CA ASP A 180 -12.03 -2.47 21.89
C ASP A 180 -10.70 -3.17 21.54
N HIS A 181 -10.75 -4.20 20.69
CA HIS A 181 -9.56 -4.97 20.33
C HIS A 181 -8.72 -4.21 19.30
N ARG A 182 -7.44 -4.04 19.64
CA ARG A 182 -6.48 -3.34 18.78
C ARG A 182 -5.68 -4.28 17.88
N TYR A 183 -5.46 -3.87 16.64
CA TYR A 183 -4.63 -4.55 15.63
C TYR A 183 -4.87 -6.06 15.46
N VAL A 184 -6.13 -6.50 15.37
CA VAL A 184 -6.51 -7.91 15.18
C VAL A 184 -6.05 -8.41 13.80
N LEU A 185 -5.27 -9.49 13.77
CA LEU A 185 -4.80 -10.10 12.52
C LEU A 185 -5.92 -10.93 11.86
N GLN A 186 -6.50 -10.40 10.78
CA GLN A 186 -7.68 -10.97 10.13
C GLN A 186 -7.35 -12.01 9.05
N ALA A 187 -6.53 -11.65 8.07
CA ALA A 187 -6.30 -12.51 6.92
C ALA A 187 -4.97 -12.21 6.20
N PRO A 188 -4.33 -13.23 5.59
CA PRO A 188 -3.33 -13.01 4.57
C PRO A 188 -4.02 -12.68 3.23
N PHE A 189 -3.34 -11.92 2.36
CA PHE A 189 -3.76 -11.67 0.98
C PHE A 189 -3.44 -12.83 0.03
N THR A 190 -2.77 -13.86 0.54
CA THR A 190 -2.39 -15.09 -0.16
C THR A 190 -3.02 -16.29 0.53
N ASN A 191 -3.08 -17.43 -0.16
CA ASN A 191 -3.53 -18.69 0.46
C ASN A 191 -2.54 -19.24 1.51
N GLU A 192 -1.31 -18.75 1.50
CA GLU A 192 -0.24 -19.13 2.42
C GLU A 192 -0.04 -18.05 3.51
N SER A 193 0.16 -18.47 4.76
CA SER A 193 0.29 -17.56 5.91
C SER A 193 1.58 -16.73 5.92
N PHE A 194 2.62 -17.15 5.19
CA PHE A 194 3.91 -16.43 5.09
C PHE A 194 4.12 -15.79 3.72
N GLY A 195 3.06 -15.64 2.93
CA GLY A 195 3.12 -15.02 1.63
C GLY A 195 3.69 -15.92 0.54
N GLU A 196 4.17 -15.30 -0.53
CA GLU A 196 4.72 -15.98 -1.69
C GLU A 196 6.23 -15.76 -1.83
N LEU A 197 6.88 -16.66 -2.58
CA LEU A 197 8.31 -16.55 -2.85
C LEU A 197 8.61 -15.22 -3.56
N LEU A 198 9.54 -14.48 -2.97
CA LEU A 198 10.06 -13.22 -3.50
C LEU A 198 11.35 -13.47 -4.30
N ALA A 199 12.31 -14.14 -3.67
CA ALA A 199 13.60 -14.46 -4.26
C ALA A 199 14.19 -15.74 -3.62
N SER A 200 15.02 -16.47 -4.38
CA SER A 200 15.75 -17.63 -3.89
C SER A 200 17.19 -17.58 -4.39
N GLY A 201 18.15 -17.70 -3.48
CA GLY A 201 19.58 -17.53 -3.75
C GLY A 201 20.01 -16.08 -3.59
N SER A 202 20.93 -15.64 -4.45
CA SER A 202 21.60 -14.36 -4.31
C SER A 202 20.72 -13.20 -4.79
N VAL A 203 20.59 -12.16 -3.97
CA VAL A 203 19.90 -10.90 -4.28
C VAL A 203 20.91 -9.77 -4.22
N ALA A 204 20.97 -8.95 -5.27
CA ALA A 204 21.90 -7.84 -5.34
C ALA A 204 21.44 -6.64 -4.50
N ALA A 205 22.39 -5.80 -4.08
CA ALA A 205 22.05 -4.52 -3.48
C ALA A 205 21.29 -3.62 -4.47
N ASN A 206 20.26 -2.95 -3.99
CA ASN A 206 19.29 -2.14 -4.74
C ASN A 206 18.41 -2.91 -5.72
N GLU A 207 18.40 -4.24 -5.66
CA GLU A 207 17.45 -5.04 -6.43
C GLU A 207 16.01 -4.78 -5.96
N GLU A 208 15.10 -4.63 -6.92
CA GLU A 208 13.69 -4.32 -6.68
C GLU A 208 12.78 -5.42 -7.22
N PHE A 209 11.70 -5.66 -6.49
CA PHE A 209 10.62 -6.57 -6.86
C PHE A 209 9.29 -5.82 -6.80
N THR A 210 8.34 -6.22 -7.64
CA THR A 210 6.96 -5.74 -7.57
C THR A 210 6.02 -6.94 -7.48
N LYS A 211 5.09 -6.89 -6.53
CA LYS A 211 4.08 -7.93 -6.31
C LYS A 211 2.70 -7.30 -6.20
N SER A 212 1.69 -7.96 -6.75
CA SER A 212 0.31 -7.48 -6.78
C SER A 212 -0.60 -8.47 -6.07
N TYR A 213 -1.42 -7.97 -5.15
CA TYR A 213 -2.33 -8.76 -4.33
C TYR A 213 -3.74 -8.18 -4.35
N SER A 214 -4.72 -9.05 -4.13
CA SER A 214 -6.12 -8.67 -3.99
C SER A 214 -6.77 -9.48 -2.88
N LEU A 215 -7.50 -8.83 -1.99
CA LEU A 215 -8.31 -9.46 -0.96
C LEU A 215 -9.75 -8.95 -1.05
N SER A 216 -10.69 -9.84 -1.33
CA SER A 216 -12.12 -9.51 -1.32
C SER A 216 -12.60 -9.40 0.12
N ILE A 217 -13.13 -8.25 0.49
CA ILE A 217 -13.58 -7.95 1.86
C ILE A 217 -15.05 -7.47 1.92
N GLY A 218 -15.68 -7.22 0.77
CA GLY A 218 -16.99 -6.56 0.75
C GLY A 218 -16.86 -5.09 1.05
N ASP A 219 -17.82 -4.50 1.76
CA ASP A 219 -17.81 -3.08 2.12
C ASP A 219 -16.90 -2.80 3.33
N PRO A 220 -15.80 -2.01 3.17
CA PRO A 220 -14.91 -1.65 4.26
C PRO A 220 -15.49 -0.56 5.18
N SER A 221 -16.68 -0.01 4.87
CA SER A 221 -17.22 1.10 5.64
C SER A 221 -17.46 0.70 7.11
N GLY A 222 -16.89 1.49 8.03
CA GLY A 222 -16.99 1.24 9.47
C GLY A 222 -15.91 0.34 10.06
N TYR A 223 -14.94 -0.10 9.26
CA TYR A 223 -13.78 -0.86 9.73
C TYR A 223 -12.51 -0.02 9.67
N ASP A 224 -11.61 -0.22 10.63
CA ASP A 224 -10.31 0.46 10.68
C ASP A 224 -9.22 -0.50 10.19
N TYR A 225 -8.92 -0.47 8.90
CA TYR A 225 -8.01 -1.43 8.29
C TYR A 225 -6.58 -0.89 8.15
N HIS A 226 -5.65 -1.66 8.67
CA HIS A 226 -4.23 -1.54 8.40
C HIS A 226 -3.78 -2.67 7.46
N ILE A 227 -3.09 -2.30 6.39
CA ILE A 227 -2.44 -3.26 5.50
C ILE A 227 -0.97 -3.37 5.91
N VAL A 228 -0.55 -4.58 6.26
CA VAL A 228 0.80 -4.87 6.71
C VAL A 228 1.53 -5.72 5.67
N GLY A 229 2.70 -5.27 5.24
CA GLY A 229 3.63 -6.02 4.40
C GLY A 229 4.79 -6.53 5.24
N VAL A 230 5.12 -7.82 5.13
CA VAL A 230 6.22 -8.44 5.86
C VAL A 230 7.14 -9.20 4.92
N ILE A 231 8.44 -8.91 5.02
CA ILE A 231 9.48 -9.67 4.33
C ILE A 231 9.97 -10.74 5.29
N TRP A 232 9.86 -12.00 4.87
CA TRP A 232 10.32 -13.15 5.64
C TRP A 232 11.56 -13.76 4.98
N LYS A 233 12.50 -14.25 5.79
CA LYS A 233 13.54 -15.17 5.36
C LYS A 233 13.21 -16.56 5.87
N LYS A 234 13.13 -17.54 4.97
CA LYS A 234 12.85 -18.93 5.34
C LYS A 234 14.16 -19.69 5.58
N GLU A 235 14.25 -20.37 6.71
CA GLU A 235 15.34 -21.27 7.07
C GLU A 235 14.77 -22.59 7.58
N GLY A 236 14.89 -23.65 6.78
CA GLY A 236 14.21 -24.92 7.04
C GLY A 236 12.69 -24.75 7.03
N SER A 237 12.03 -25.02 8.15
CA SER A 237 10.59 -24.84 8.32
C SER A 237 10.19 -23.52 8.99
N LYS A 238 11.16 -22.68 9.37
CA LYS A 238 10.92 -21.45 10.14
C LYS A 238 11.05 -20.22 9.23
N TYR A 239 10.15 -19.26 9.44
CA TYR A 239 10.18 -17.95 8.81
C TYR A 239 10.66 -16.90 9.83
N HIS A 240 11.70 -16.17 9.47
CA HIS A 240 12.35 -15.12 10.25
C HIS A 240 11.97 -13.75 9.72
N LEU A 241 11.68 -12.81 10.60
CA LEU A 241 11.35 -11.45 10.18
C LEU A 241 12.61 -10.79 9.59
N VAL A 242 12.50 -10.23 8.39
CA VAL A 242 13.54 -9.38 7.81
C VAL A 242 13.22 -7.92 8.07
N ASN A 243 12.01 -7.49 7.67
CA ASN A 243 11.50 -6.15 7.92
C ASN A 243 9.98 -6.13 7.71
N THR A 244 9.31 -5.11 8.22
CA THR A 244 7.87 -4.92 8.11
C THR A 244 7.52 -3.46 7.81
N TRP A 245 6.38 -3.27 7.17
CA TRP A 245 5.83 -1.97 6.86
C TRP A 245 4.31 -2.02 6.93
N SER A 246 3.65 -0.93 7.32
CA SER A 246 2.19 -0.87 7.36
C SER A 246 1.65 0.49 6.99
N THR A 247 0.40 0.51 6.54
CA THR A 247 -0.37 1.74 6.36
C THR A 247 -1.85 1.51 6.57
N ASP A 248 -2.52 2.50 7.12
CA ASP A 248 -3.98 2.69 7.17
C ASP A 248 -4.48 3.62 6.04
N THR A 249 -3.56 4.15 5.22
CA THR A 249 -3.87 5.15 4.22
C THR A 249 -4.15 4.48 2.89
N PHE A 250 -5.42 4.54 2.49
CA PHE A 250 -5.87 4.06 1.19
C PHE A 250 -5.76 5.16 0.14
N GLY A 251 -5.26 4.79 -1.03
CA GLY A 251 -5.28 5.62 -2.22
C GLY A 251 -6.68 5.71 -2.79
N ASP A 252 -6.92 6.79 -3.53
CA ASP A 252 -8.16 6.95 -4.27
C ASP A 252 -8.16 6.00 -5.48
N PRO A 253 -9.16 5.11 -5.66
CA PRO A 253 -9.28 4.29 -6.86
C PRO A 253 -9.38 5.13 -8.14
N THR A 254 -9.79 6.40 -8.02
CA THR A 254 -9.88 7.37 -9.11
C THR A 254 -8.64 8.24 -9.27
N ALA A 255 -7.59 8.04 -8.45
CA ALA A 255 -6.26 8.54 -8.77
C ALA A 255 -5.84 7.89 -10.10
N THR A 256 -6.00 8.64 -11.19
CA THR A 256 -5.98 8.15 -12.57
C THR A 256 -4.92 7.08 -12.77
N ARG A 257 -5.33 5.81 -12.82
CA ARG A 257 -4.48 4.73 -13.36
C ARG A 257 -4.13 5.15 -14.78
N GLU A 258 -2.88 5.52 -15.00
CA GLU A 258 -2.38 5.76 -16.36
C GLU A 258 -2.62 4.50 -17.19
N ILE A 259 -3.12 4.65 -18.41
CA ILE A 259 -3.42 3.52 -19.30
C ILE A 259 -2.07 2.85 -19.67
N PRO A 260 -1.81 1.60 -19.24
CA PRO A 260 -0.53 0.94 -19.52
C PRO A 260 -0.31 0.79 -21.03
N GLY A 261 0.89 1.19 -21.49
CA GLY A 261 1.24 1.17 -22.91
C GLY A 261 0.68 2.35 -23.72
N LEU A 262 0.08 3.36 -23.10
CA LEU A 262 -0.27 4.61 -23.77
C LEU A 262 0.97 5.50 -23.91
N THR A 263 1.62 5.46 -25.08
CA THR A 263 2.86 6.22 -25.33
C THR A 263 2.61 7.60 -25.94
N THR A 264 1.38 7.89 -26.37
CA THR A 264 1.00 9.19 -26.95
C THR A 264 -0.44 9.48 -26.62
N PHE A 265 -0.73 10.69 -26.17
CA PHE A 265 -2.07 11.24 -26.01
C PHE A 265 -1.97 12.77 -26.13
N SER A 266 -2.24 13.31 -27.32
CA SER A 266 -1.95 14.70 -27.65
C SER A 266 -3.00 15.32 -28.56
N LEU A 267 -3.33 16.58 -28.30
CA LEU A 267 -4.22 17.39 -29.13
C LEU A 267 -3.41 18.31 -30.03
N THR A 268 -3.77 18.41 -31.31
CA THR A 268 -3.10 19.30 -32.24
C THR A 268 -4.10 19.93 -33.22
N PRO A 269 -4.26 21.28 -33.20
CA PRO A 269 -3.77 22.23 -32.19
C PRO A 269 -4.57 22.16 -30.87
N ASN A 270 -3.94 22.50 -29.75
CA ASN A 270 -4.62 22.58 -28.45
C ASN A 270 -5.50 23.84 -28.27
N LEU A 271 -5.17 24.91 -28.99
CA LEU A 271 -5.90 26.17 -29.00
C LEU A 271 -6.58 26.32 -30.36
N THR A 272 -7.90 26.25 -30.42
CA THR A 272 -8.65 26.24 -31.70
C THR A 272 -10.10 26.69 -31.50
N SER A 273 -10.77 27.08 -32.58
CA SER A 273 -12.17 27.52 -32.62
C SER A 273 -13.04 26.65 -33.53
N GLY A 274 -12.52 25.51 -34.01
CA GLY A 274 -13.23 24.62 -34.92
C GLY A 274 -12.85 23.17 -34.68
N ASN A 275 -11.85 22.65 -35.41
CA ASN A 275 -11.40 21.27 -35.23
C ASN A 275 -10.07 21.18 -34.47
N THR A 276 -9.89 20.09 -33.72
CA THR A 276 -8.59 19.61 -33.25
C THR A 276 -8.46 18.12 -33.49
N LEU A 277 -7.22 17.65 -33.66
CA LEU A 277 -6.91 16.24 -33.81
C LEU A 277 -6.41 15.68 -32.48
N LEU A 278 -7.12 14.71 -31.91
CA LEU A 278 -6.60 13.86 -30.87
C LEU A 278 -5.82 12.72 -31.51
N LYS A 279 -4.53 12.63 -31.21
CA LYS A 279 -3.67 11.50 -31.54
C LYS A 279 -3.36 10.69 -30.29
N LEU A 280 -3.56 9.38 -30.36
CA LEU A 280 -3.14 8.48 -29.30
C LEU A 280 -2.42 7.25 -29.85
N ARG A 281 -1.48 6.68 -29.07
CA ARG A 281 -0.75 5.46 -29.43
C ARG A 281 -0.76 4.49 -28.26
N LEU A 282 -1.22 3.28 -28.54
CA LEU A 282 -1.35 2.17 -27.59
C LEU A 282 -0.40 1.03 -27.97
N GLU A 283 0.38 0.52 -27.01
CA GLU A 283 1.22 -0.68 -27.18
C GLU A 283 0.42 -1.98 -27.03
N SER A 284 -0.71 -1.95 -26.32
CA SER A 284 -1.65 -3.06 -26.17
C SER A 284 -3.08 -2.59 -26.41
N SER A 285 -4.01 -3.49 -26.73
CA SER A 285 -5.42 -3.13 -26.89
C SER A 285 -6.04 -2.58 -25.60
N LEU A 286 -7.05 -1.73 -25.75
CA LEU A 286 -7.86 -1.16 -24.69
C LEU A 286 -9.33 -1.50 -24.96
N GLU A 287 -9.94 -2.26 -24.06
CA GLU A 287 -11.37 -2.62 -24.13
C GLU A 287 -12.20 -1.55 -23.42
N ASP A 288 -13.47 -1.45 -23.80
CA ASP A 288 -14.43 -0.48 -23.26
C ASP A 288 -13.88 0.96 -23.24
N ALA A 289 -13.13 1.30 -24.29
CA ALA A 289 -12.48 2.59 -24.40
C ALA A 289 -13.49 3.68 -24.75
N THR A 290 -13.48 4.78 -24.00
CA THR A 290 -14.25 5.98 -24.32
C THR A 290 -13.32 7.17 -24.52
N VAL A 291 -13.66 8.01 -25.49
CA VAL A 291 -13.06 9.34 -25.65
C VAL A 291 -14.16 10.37 -25.46
N GLU A 292 -14.00 11.27 -24.50
CA GLU A 292 -15.01 12.23 -24.09
C GLU A 292 -14.42 13.63 -23.93
N ILE A 293 -15.20 14.65 -24.25
CA ILE A 293 -14.91 16.05 -23.93
C ILE A 293 -15.76 16.42 -22.71
N MET A 294 -15.13 17.00 -21.69
CA MET A 294 -15.76 17.41 -20.45
C MET A 294 -15.49 18.88 -20.16
N ASN A 295 -16.45 19.56 -19.53
CA ASN A 295 -16.21 20.89 -18.98
C ASN A 295 -15.45 20.80 -17.64
N LEU A 296 -15.07 21.95 -17.07
CA LEU A 296 -14.34 22.02 -15.79
C LEU A 296 -15.17 21.58 -14.57
N GLN A 297 -16.49 21.42 -14.72
CA GLN A 297 -17.38 20.88 -13.69
C GLN A 297 -17.51 19.35 -13.79
N GLY A 298 -16.76 18.69 -14.68
CA GLY A 298 -16.79 17.25 -14.88
C GLY A 298 -17.98 16.74 -15.71
N VAL A 299 -18.79 17.63 -16.28
CA VAL A 299 -19.91 17.25 -17.14
C VAL A 299 -19.38 16.91 -18.53
N VAL A 300 -19.75 15.72 -19.03
CA VAL A 300 -19.47 15.30 -20.41
C VAL A 300 -20.31 16.15 -21.37
N VAL A 301 -19.64 16.94 -22.21
CA VAL A 301 -20.27 17.79 -23.22
C VAL A 301 -20.33 17.11 -24.59
N GLU A 302 -19.44 16.15 -24.84
CA GLU A 302 -19.44 15.36 -26.08
C GLU A 302 -18.79 13.99 -25.85
N LYS A 303 -19.39 12.93 -26.42
CA LYS A 303 -18.80 11.59 -26.50
C LYS A 303 -18.30 11.35 -27.92
N VAL A 304 -16.98 11.23 -28.07
CA VAL A 304 -16.26 11.15 -29.35
C VAL A 304 -16.10 9.70 -29.81
N PHE A 305 -15.86 8.79 -28.87
CA PHE A 305 -15.66 7.37 -29.15
C PHE A 305 -16.18 6.52 -28.00
N ASP A 306 -16.64 5.32 -28.35
CA ASP A 306 -17.09 4.28 -27.42
C ASP A 306 -16.85 2.91 -28.06
N GLY A 307 -15.99 2.08 -27.46
CA GLY A 307 -15.78 0.70 -27.89
C GLY A 307 -14.33 0.23 -27.77
N PHE A 308 -13.94 -0.70 -28.63
CA PHE A 308 -12.62 -1.34 -28.58
C PHE A 308 -11.57 -0.55 -29.35
N LEU A 309 -10.39 -0.32 -28.75
CA LEU A 309 -9.21 0.20 -29.42
C LEU A 309 -8.12 -0.88 -29.49
N SER A 310 -7.69 -1.23 -30.71
CA SER A 310 -6.55 -2.12 -30.91
C SER A 310 -5.23 -1.46 -30.48
N SER A 311 -4.15 -2.23 -30.37
CA SER A 311 -2.81 -1.62 -30.35
C SER A 311 -2.56 -0.85 -31.66
N GLY A 312 -1.71 0.17 -31.60
CA GLY A 312 -1.38 1.04 -32.74
C GLY A 312 -1.69 2.51 -32.50
N VAL A 313 -1.76 3.28 -33.59
CA VAL A 313 -2.00 4.72 -33.57
C VAL A 313 -3.45 4.99 -33.99
N HIS A 314 -4.16 5.78 -33.18
CA HIS A 314 -5.53 6.20 -33.42
C HIS A 314 -5.62 7.71 -33.52
N HIS A 315 -6.59 8.17 -34.32
CA HIS A 315 -6.82 9.58 -34.61
C HIS A 315 -8.32 9.87 -34.49
N PHE A 316 -8.66 10.90 -33.70
CA PHE A 316 -10.04 11.38 -33.58
C PHE A 316 -10.09 12.87 -33.92
N ASN A 317 -10.94 13.23 -34.87
CA ASN A 317 -11.25 14.63 -35.16
C ASN A 317 -12.32 15.09 -34.18
N LEU A 318 -12.01 16.10 -33.37
CA LEU A 318 -12.94 16.68 -32.41
C LEU A 318 -13.53 17.95 -33.03
N ASN A 319 -14.85 18.01 -33.17
CA ASN A 319 -15.56 19.19 -33.67
C ASN A 319 -16.03 20.05 -32.51
N LEU A 320 -15.49 21.27 -32.42
CA LEU A 320 -15.70 22.16 -31.29
C LEU A 320 -16.66 23.32 -31.64
N ASP A 321 -17.27 23.33 -32.83
CA ASP A 321 -18.11 24.43 -33.33
C ASP A 321 -19.31 24.71 -32.43
N GLN A 322 -19.79 23.70 -31.70
CA GLN A 322 -20.93 23.80 -30.78
C GLN A 322 -20.53 24.06 -29.33
N LEU A 323 -19.23 24.10 -29.02
CA LEU A 323 -18.74 24.31 -27.67
C LEU A 323 -18.52 25.81 -27.40
N PRO A 324 -19.06 26.36 -26.31
CA PRO A 324 -18.72 27.71 -25.89
C PRO A 324 -17.21 27.89 -25.68
N LYS A 325 -16.71 29.10 -25.93
CA LYS A 325 -15.32 29.47 -25.64
C LYS A 325 -14.97 29.18 -24.18
N GLY A 326 -13.87 28.48 -23.94
CA GLY A 326 -13.52 28.04 -22.59
C GLY A 326 -12.46 26.93 -22.54
N GLN A 327 -12.18 26.47 -21.33
CA GLN A 327 -11.31 25.32 -21.08
C GLN A 327 -12.14 24.06 -20.93
N TYR A 328 -11.66 22.98 -21.54
CA TYR A 328 -12.26 21.65 -21.51
C TYR A 328 -11.18 20.61 -21.22
N LEU A 329 -11.63 19.40 -20.92
CA LEU A 329 -10.80 18.23 -20.70
C LEU A 329 -11.19 17.16 -21.72
N VAL A 330 -10.21 16.65 -22.47
CA VAL A 330 -10.38 15.46 -23.31
C VAL A 330 -9.90 14.27 -22.50
N LYS A 331 -10.81 13.34 -22.21
CA LYS A 331 -10.58 12.15 -21.41
C LYS A 331 -10.60 10.92 -22.31
N LEU A 332 -9.56 10.10 -22.23
CA LEU A 332 -9.57 8.71 -22.65
C LEU A 332 -9.76 7.85 -21.39
N ALA A 333 -10.79 7.02 -21.36
CA ALA A 333 -10.96 6.00 -20.32
C ALA A 333 -11.05 4.61 -20.97
N GLY A 334 -10.77 3.56 -20.23
CA GLY A 334 -11.02 2.18 -20.63
C GLY A 334 -10.81 1.22 -19.47
N ASN A 335 -10.91 -0.08 -19.71
CA ASN A 335 -10.81 -1.11 -18.67
C ASN A 335 -9.47 -1.15 -17.90
N LYS A 336 -8.44 -0.44 -18.39
CA LYS A 336 -7.09 -0.39 -17.79
C LYS A 336 -6.70 0.95 -17.17
N GLY A 337 -7.52 2.00 -17.30
CA GLY A 337 -7.17 3.30 -16.76
C GLY A 337 -7.78 4.50 -17.48
N ILE A 338 -7.31 5.69 -17.12
CA ILE A 338 -7.78 6.98 -17.61
C ILE A 338 -6.59 7.89 -17.94
N LYS A 339 -6.68 8.64 -19.05
CA LYS A 339 -5.80 9.75 -19.39
C LYS A 339 -6.61 11.01 -19.68
N VAL A 340 -6.17 12.16 -19.17
CA VAL A 340 -6.83 13.45 -19.40
C VAL A 340 -5.85 14.45 -20.01
N GLN A 341 -6.31 15.22 -20.99
CA GLN A 341 -5.57 16.31 -21.63
C GLN A 341 -6.44 17.57 -21.65
N ARG A 342 -5.88 18.71 -21.25
CA ARG A 342 -6.58 20.00 -21.35
C ARG A 342 -6.71 20.42 -22.83
N LEU A 343 -7.88 20.96 -23.18
CA LEU A 343 -8.25 21.58 -24.47
C LEU A 343 -8.69 23.03 -24.25
N VAL A 344 -8.37 23.95 -25.16
CA VAL A 344 -8.82 25.35 -25.09
C VAL A 344 -9.56 25.74 -26.36
N VAL A 345 -10.85 26.08 -26.21
CA VAL A 345 -11.75 26.51 -27.29
C VAL A 345 -11.81 28.05 -27.32
N GLN A 346 -11.59 28.65 -28.50
CA GLN A 346 -11.50 30.11 -28.69
C GLN A 346 -12.56 30.73 -29.57
#